data_AF-B0DQE2-F1
#
_entry.id   AF-B0DQE2-F1
#
_cell.length_a   1.000
_cell.length_b   1.000
_cell.length_c   1.000
_cell.angle_alpha   90.00
_cell.angle_beta   90.00
_cell.angle_gamma   90.00
#
_symmetry.space_group_name_H-M   'P 1'
#
loop_
_entity.id
_entity.type
_entity.pdbx_description
1 polymer ?
#
loop_
_entity_poly.entity_id
_entity_poly.type
_entity_poly.pdbx_seq_one_letter_code
_entity_poly.pdbx_strand_id
1 'polypeptide(L)'
;MKSALWAYNQAQWALNQLNAPRGTRDRYKLIGKKDTRALTTVYNGNAWGQRNIALPWFWNMAVADDSSGSTYMEQVYRVNWLRAKARYDRWSEEHLLIPNKMNWTRLYFKSVCGKNWPSRPLKNL
;
A
#
# COMPACT_ATOMS: atom_id res chain seq x y z
N MET A 1 -1.34 -19.46 -18.20
CA MET A 1 -0.57 -18.35 -17.56
C MET A 1 0.91 -18.31 -17.91
N LYS A 2 1.67 -19.42 -17.88
CA LYS A 2 3.11 -19.40 -18.22
C LYS A 2 3.42 -18.89 -19.64
N SER A 3 2.60 -19.26 -20.63
CA SER A 3 2.72 -18.81 -22.01
C SER A 3 2.53 -17.31 -22.18
N ALA A 4 1.49 -16.73 -21.54
CA ALA A 4 1.21 -15.30 -21.59
C ALA A 4 2.30 -14.45 -20.93
N LEU A 5 2.85 -14.92 -19.80
CA LEU A 5 4.00 -14.27 -19.14
C LEU A 5 5.22 -14.22 -20.06
N TRP A 6 5.52 -15.35 -20.71
CA TRP A 6 6.64 -15.43 -21.65
C TRP A 6 6.44 -14.48 -22.84
N ALA A 7 5.25 -14.46 -23.44
CA ALA A 7 4.93 -13.57 -24.54
C ALA A 7 5.08 -12.09 -24.16
N TYR A 8 4.61 -11.68 -22.97
CA TYR A 8 4.80 -10.31 -22.48
C TYR A 8 6.27 -9.97 -22.29
N ASN A 9 7.05 -10.86 -21.64
CA ASN A 9 8.48 -10.61 -21.41
C ASN A 9 9.26 -10.55 -22.73
N GLN A 10 8.85 -11.34 -23.74
CA GLN A 10 9.42 -11.27 -25.07
C GLN A 10 9.12 -9.93 -25.76
N ALA A 11 7.89 -9.43 -25.65
CA ALA A 11 7.51 -8.11 -26.18
C ALA A 11 8.26 -6.97 -25.45
N GLN A 12 8.44 -7.08 -24.13
CA GLN A 12 9.22 -6.11 -23.35
C GLN A 12 10.70 -6.12 -23.75
N TRP A 13 11.26 -7.29 -24.03
CA TRP A 13 12.61 -7.42 -24.57
C TRP A 13 12.72 -6.70 -25.93
N ALA A 14 11.76 -6.92 -26.84
CA ALA A 14 11.72 -6.25 -28.14
C ALA A 14 11.59 -4.72 -28.00
N LEU A 15 10.77 -4.22 -27.06
CA LEU A 15 10.66 -2.78 -26.76
C LEU A 15 11.99 -2.16 -26.33
N ASN A 16 12.81 -2.91 -25.59
CA ASN A 16 14.13 -2.45 -25.21
C ASN A 16 15.09 -2.41 -26.39
N GLN A 17 15.01 -3.39 -27.30
CA GLN A 17 15.82 -3.44 -28.51
C GLN A 17 15.48 -2.32 -29.49
N LEU A 18 14.20 -1.98 -29.64
CA LEU A 18 13.72 -0.91 -30.54
C LEU A 18 14.00 0.51 -30.04
N ASN A 19 14.78 0.64 -28.97
CA ASN A 19 15.08 1.90 -28.30
C ASN A 19 13.85 2.77 -27.99
N ALA A 20 12.76 2.14 -27.54
CA ALA A 20 11.50 2.82 -27.27
C ALA A 20 11.66 4.03 -26.32
N PRO A 21 10.78 5.04 -26.42
CA PRO A 21 10.81 6.21 -25.56
C PRO A 21 10.86 5.81 -24.08
N ARG A 22 11.63 6.56 -23.28
CA ARG A 22 11.80 6.29 -21.84
C ARG A 22 10.47 6.15 -21.10
N GLY A 23 9.48 7.00 -21.42
CA GLY A 23 8.14 6.91 -20.83
C GLY A 23 7.42 5.57 -21.11
N THR A 24 7.65 4.96 -22.28
CA THR A 24 7.08 3.65 -22.62
C THR A 24 7.78 2.53 -21.84
N ARG A 25 9.12 2.61 -21.71
CA ARG A 25 9.91 1.64 -20.93
C ARG A 25 9.62 1.69 -19.43
N ASP A 26 9.41 2.89 -18.90
CA ASP A 26 9.05 3.09 -17.49
C ASP A 26 7.64 2.56 -17.18
N ARG A 27 6.74 2.66 -18.16
CA ARG A 27 5.39 2.12 -18.07
C ARG A 27 5.40 0.59 -18.09
N TYR A 28 6.14 -0.05 -18.99
CA TYR A 28 6.14 -1.51 -19.16
C TYR A 28 7.35 -2.18 -18.51
N LYS A 29 7.23 -2.47 -17.20
CA LYS A 29 8.28 -3.15 -16.42
C LYS A 29 8.23 -4.67 -16.62
N LEU A 30 9.31 -5.35 -16.25
CA LEU A 30 9.38 -6.81 -16.26
C LEU A 30 8.40 -7.41 -15.23
N ILE A 31 7.64 -8.45 -15.62
CA ILE A 31 6.74 -9.16 -14.71
C ILE A 31 7.47 -10.38 -14.16
N GLY A 32 7.68 -10.38 -12.84
CA GLY A 32 8.31 -11.50 -12.14
C GLY A 32 7.29 -12.49 -11.57
N LYS A 33 7.78 -13.64 -11.08
CA LYS A 33 6.95 -14.65 -10.39
C LYS A 33 6.25 -14.13 -9.13
N LYS A 34 6.81 -13.06 -8.52
CA LYS A 34 6.21 -12.36 -7.38
C LYS A 34 4.92 -11.62 -7.76
N ASP A 35 4.85 -11.16 -9.00
CA ASP A 35 3.75 -10.34 -9.53
C ASP A 35 2.59 -11.20 -10.06
N THR A 36 2.85 -12.48 -10.34
CA THR A 36 1.84 -13.45 -10.80
C THR A 36 1.06 -14.11 -9.67
N ARG A 37 1.21 -13.64 -8.42
CA ARG A 37 0.45 -14.20 -7.29
C ARG A 37 -1.03 -13.87 -7.48
N ALA A 38 -1.88 -14.88 -7.30
CA ALA A 38 -3.31 -14.72 -7.40
C ALA A 38 -3.78 -13.62 -6.43
N LEU A 39 -4.60 -12.71 -6.95
CA LEU A 39 -5.15 -11.62 -6.15
C LEU A 39 -6.23 -12.16 -5.22
N THR A 40 -5.78 -12.65 -4.08
CA THR A 40 -6.64 -13.29 -3.07
C THR A 40 -7.58 -12.29 -2.42
N THR A 41 -7.34 -11.00 -2.58
CA THR A 41 -8.19 -9.93 -2.04
C THR A 41 -9.57 -9.87 -2.69
N VAL A 42 -9.71 -10.36 -3.92
CA VAL A 42 -11.01 -10.45 -4.62
C VAL A 42 -11.76 -11.71 -4.19
N TYR A 43 -11.03 -12.78 -3.85
CA TYR A 43 -11.61 -14.06 -3.43
C TYR A 43 -11.95 -14.11 -1.94
N ASN A 44 -11.11 -13.52 -1.09
CA ASN A 44 -11.28 -13.42 0.36
C ASN A 44 -10.80 -12.04 0.85
N GLY A 45 -11.73 -11.09 0.90
CA GLY A 45 -11.45 -9.71 1.28
C GLY A 45 -10.85 -9.54 2.68
N ASN A 46 -11.08 -10.51 3.58
CA ASN A 46 -10.68 -10.47 5.00
C ASN A 46 -9.55 -11.45 5.34
N ALA A 47 -8.85 -12.01 4.35
CA ALA A 47 -7.71 -12.89 4.60
C ALA A 47 -6.62 -12.19 5.44
N TRP A 48 -6.19 -12.87 6.50
CA TRP A 48 -5.16 -12.36 7.40
C TRP A 48 -3.81 -12.17 6.67
N GLY A 49 -3.06 -11.12 7.02
CA GLY A 49 -1.77 -10.81 6.41
C GLY A 49 -1.84 -10.09 5.05
N GLN A 50 -3.02 -9.95 4.43
CA GLN A 50 -3.14 -9.34 3.10
C GLN A 50 -3.35 -7.83 3.11
N ARG A 51 -3.65 -7.24 4.26
CA ARG A 51 -3.91 -5.80 4.45
C ARG A 51 -2.80 -4.88 3.94
N ASN A 52 -1.55 -5.34 3.99
CA ASN A 52 -0.35 -4.56 3.65
C ASN A 52 0.31 -5.04 2.35
N ILE A 53 -0.25 -6.04 1.67
CA ILE A 53 0.33 -6.53 0.42
C ILE A 53 0.00 -5.51 -0.67
N ALA A 54 1.04 -4.85 -1.19
CA ALA A 54 0.90 -3.98 -2.35
C ALA A 54 0.53 -4.82 -3.57
N LEU A 55 -0.40 -4.32 -4.37
CA LEU A 55 -0.68 -4.91 -5.67
C LEU A 55 0.57 -4.82 -6.57
N PRO A 56 0.76 -5.80 -7.46
CA PRO A 56 1.71 -5.68 -8.55
C PRO A 56 1.51 -4.36 -9.30
N TRP A 57 2.63 -3.77 -9.74
CA TRP A 57 2.65 -2.44 -10.36
C TRP A 57 1.73 -2.31 -11.59
N PHE A 58 1.51 -3.41 -12.33
CA PHE A 58 0.69 -3.41 -13.54
C PHE A 58 -0.80 -3.16 -13.27
N TRP A 59 -1.30 -3.45 -12.06
CA TRP A 59 -2.69 -3.13 -11.66
C TRP A 59 -2.94 -1.65 -11.39
N ASN A 60 -1.88 -0.83 -11.30
CA ASN A 60 -2.01 0.61 -11.18
C ASN A 60 -1.84 1.32 -12.54
N MET A 61 -1.60 0.57 -13.62
CA MET A 61 -1.68 1.16 -14.95
C MET A 61 -3.13 1.50 -15.23
N ALA A 62 -3.40 2.78 -15.52
CA ALA A 62 -4.71 3.22 -15.99
C ALA A 62 -4.96 2.64 -17.39
N VAL A 63 -5.36 1.38 -17.46
CA VAL A 63 -5.93 0.78 -18.67
C VAL A 63 -7.40 1.20 -18.71
N ALA A 64 -7.61 2.51 -18.87
CA ALA A 64 -8.92 3.14 -18.77
C ALA A 64 -9.89 2.69 -19.89
N ASP A 65 -9.37 2.05 -20.94
CA ASP A 65 -10.15 1.66 -22.12
C ASP A 65 -10.57 0.17 -22.11
N ASP A 66 -9.73 -0.74 -21.58
CA ASP A 66 -10.03 -2.19 -21.58
C ASP A 66 -10.88 -2.67 -20.40
N SER A 67 -11.06 -1.86 -19.34
CA SER A 67 -11.86 -2.29 -18.18
C SER A 67 -13.37 -2.32 -18.46
N SER A 68 -13.82 -1.63 -19.51
CA SER A 68 -15.23 -1.54 -19.91
C SER A 68 -15.84 -2.90 -20.29
N GLY A 69 -15.01 -3.88 -20.69
CA GLY A 69 -15.47 -5.20 -21.14
C GLY A 69 -15.64 -6.25 -20.04
N SER A 70 -15.18 -6.00 -18.80
CA SER A 70 -15.19 -7.02 -17.74
C SER A 70 -15.64 -6.48 -16.39
N THR A 71 -16.85 -6.88 -15.97
CA THR A 71 -17.41 -6.60 -14.64
C THR A 71 -16.49 -7.04 -13.49
N TYR A 72 -15.69 -8.09 -13.72
CA TYR A 72 -14.69 -8.56 -12.77
C TYR A 72 -13.57 -7.53 -12.58
N MET A 73 -13.01 -7.01 -13.67
CA MET A 73 -11.90 -6.04 -13.61
C MET A 73 -12.34 -4.74 -12.93
N GLU A 74 -13.55 -4.27 -13.22
CA GLU A 74 -14.12 -3.09 -12.56
C GLU A 74 -14.18 -3.24 -11.03
N GLN A 75 -14.65 -4.40 -10.55
CA GLN A 75 -14.69 -4.69 -9.12
C GLN A 75 -13.29 -4.70 -8.48
N VAL A 76 -12.30 -5.27 -9.18
CA VAL A 76 -10.90 -5.28 -8.71
C VAL A 76 -10.37 -3.86 -8.54
N TYR A 77 -10.58 -2.99 -9.53
CA TYR A 77 -10.16 -1.59 -9.47
C TYR A 77 -10.87 -0.83 -8.35
N ARG A 78 -12.19 -1.01 -8.21
CA ARG A 78 -12.99 -0.35 -7.18
C ARG A 78 -12.53 -0.73 -5.76
N VAL A 79 -12.33 -2.02 -5.50
CA VAL A 79 -11.86 -2.51 -4.18
C VAL A 79 -10.46 -2.00 -3.88
N ASN A 80 -9.57 -1.98 -4.88
CA ASN A 80 -8.23 -1.45 -4.71
C ASN A 80 -8.26 0.04 -4.35
N TRP A 81 -9.05 0.83 -5.07
CA TRP A 81 -9.20 2.26 -4.82
C TRP A 81 -9.73 2.52 -3.40
N LEU A 82 -10.78 1.81 -2.97
CA LEU A 82 -11.34 1.95 -1.62
C LEU A 82 -10.30 1.66 -0.52
N ARG A 83 -9.44 0.66 -0.72
CA ARG A 83 -8.36 0.33 0.23
C ARG A 83 -7.26 1.38 0.26
N ALA A 84 -6.87 1.90 -0.92
CA ALA A 84 -5.91 2.99 -1.00
C ALA A 84 -6.45 4.24 -0.28
N LYS A 85 -7.72 4.58 -0.50
CA LYS A 85 -8.41 5.69 0.16
C LYS A 85 -8.49 5.50 1.67
N ALA A 86 -8.91 4.32 2.16
CA ALA A 86 -8.97 4.02 3.59
C ALA A 86 -7.59 4.10 4.28
N ARG A 87 -6.50 3.72 3.59
CA ARG A 87 -5.13 3.89 4.10
C ARG A 87 -4.75 5.37 4.18
N TYR A 88 -5.04 6.13 3.12
CA TYR A 88 -4.78 7.55 3.08
C TYR A 88 -5.51 8.30 4.19
N ASP A 89 -6.81 8.02 4.38
CA ASP A 89 -7.63 8.67 5.41
C ASP A 89 -7.09 8.34 6.81
N ARG A 90 -6.75 7.07 7.09
CA ARG A 90 -6.11 6.68 8.36
C ARG A 90 -4.79 7.40 8.60
N TRP A 91 -3.92 7.48 7.59
CA TRP A 91 -2.65 8.19 7.72
C TRP A 91 -2.84 9.69 7.94
N SER A 92 -3.85 10.29 7.29
CA SER A 92 -4.23 11.68 7.50
C SER A 92 -4.70 11.93 8.94
N GLU A 93 -5.52 11.04 9.48
CA GLU A 93 -5.95 11.08 10.89
C GLU A 93 -4.76 10.93 11.84
N GLU A 94 -3.90 9.93 11.61
CA GLU A 94 -2.72 9.67 12.44
C GLU A 94 -1.76 10.88 12.44
N HIS A 95 -1.55 11.51 11.29
CA HIS A 95 -0.71 12.70 11.18
C HIS A 95 -1.19 13.86 12.06
N LEU A 96 -2.52 14.03 12.21
CA LEU A 96 -3.11 15.03 13.10
C LEU A 96 -3.14 14.58 14.56
N LEU A 97 -3.47 13.31 14.81
CA LEU A 97 -3.68 12.78 16.16
C LEU A 97 -2.37 12.56 16.93
N ILE A 98 -1.29 12.15 16.26
CA ILE A 98 -0.01 11.82 16.93
C ILE A 98 0.57 13.04 17.68
N PRO A 99 0.69 14.24 17.07
CA PRO A 99 1.18 15.42 17.79
C PRO A 99 0.28 15.83 18.96
N ASN A 100 -1.04 15.75 18.77
CA ASN A 100 -2.01 16.06 19.81
C ASN A 100 -1.91 15.07 20.99
N LYS A 101 -1.81 13.77 20.70
CA LYS A 101 -1.58 12.74 21.73
C LYS A 101 -0.26 12.95 22.46
N MET A 102 0.84 13.26 21.77
CA MET A 102 2.13 13.57 22.42
C MET A 102 2.02 14.77 23.36
N ASN A 103 1.33 15.83 22.91
CA ASN A 103 1.08 17.02 23.74
C ASN A 103 0.21 16.70 24.95
N TRP A 104 -0.87 15.94 24.79
CA TRP A 104 -1.73 15.52 25.89
C TRP A 104 -0.98 14.64 26.90
N THR A 105 -0.18 13.68 26.43
CA THR A 105 0.66 12.85 27.30
C THR A 105 1.65 13.70 28.09
N ARG A 106 2.31 14.67 27.45
CA ARG A 106 3.20 15.62 28.14
C ARG A 106 2.46 16.43 29.21
N LEU A 107 1.27 16.96 28.88
CA LEU A 107 0.45 17.75 29.81
C LEU A 107 -0.05 16.91 30.97
N TYR A 108 -0.45 15.66 30.71
CA TYR A 108 -0.85 14.69 31.73
C TYR A 108 0.29 14.43 32.72
N PHE A 109 1.51 14.15 32.24
CA PHE A 109 2.65 13.97 33.15
C PHE A 109 2.96 15.24 33.95
N LYS A 110 2.87 16.43 33.35
CA LYS A 110 3.03 17.69 34.08
C LYS A 110 1.98 17.88 35.17
N SER A 111 0.71 17.59 34.89
CA SER A 111 -0.38 17.82 35.83
C SER A 111 -0.46 16.77 36.94
N VAL A 112 -0.13 15.51 36.63
CA VAL A 112 -0.20 14.38 37.56
C VAL A 112 1.08 14.23 38.38
N CYS A 113 2.26 14.28 37.76
CA CYS A 113 3.53 14.19 38.50
C CYS A 113 3.79 15.44 39.34
N GLY A 114 3.30 16.62 38.92
CA GLY A 114 3.43 17.85 39.70
C GLY A 114 2.55 17.90 40.95
N LYS A 115 1.49 17.09 41.04
CA LYS A 115 0.53 17.10 42.17
C LYS A 115 0.68 15.92 43.12
N ASN A 116 1.02 14.73 42.62
CA ASN A 116 0.90 13.48 43.39
C ASN A 116 2.14 12.57 43.34
N TRP A 117 3.32 13.07 42.99
CA TRP A 117 4.52 12.24 43.13
C TRP A 117 4.99 12.26 44.58
N PRO A 118 4.84 11.17 45.38
CA PRO A 118 5.59 11.09 46.62
C PRO A 118 7.06 11.11 46.24
N SER A 119 7.81 12.07 46.77
CA SER A 119 9.26 12.11 46.69
C SER A 119 9.76 10.71 47.06
N ARG A 120 10.15 9.89 46.08
CA ARG A 120 10.75 8.59 46.40
C ARG A 120 12.05 8.95 47.09
N PRO A 121 12.24 8.65 48.39
CA PRO A 121 13.53 8.90 49.00
C PRO A 121 14.53 8.03 48.22
N LEU A 122 15.57 8.66 47.69
CA LEU A 122 16.73 7.96 47.21
C LEU A 122 17.22 7.13 48.41
N LYS A 123 16.98 5.82 48.38
CA LYS A 123 17.58 4.92 49.35
C LYS A 123 19.07 4.95 49.03
N ASN A 124 19.82 5.64 49.89
CA ASN A 124 21.27 5.65 49.86
C ASN A 124 21.74 4.19 49.93
N LEU A 125 22.52 3.80 48.91
CA LEU A 125 23.29 2.56 48.88
C LEU A 125 24.44 2.65 49.88
#